data_AF-A0A368SXS3-F1
#
_entry.id   AF-A0A368SXS3-F1
#
_cell.length_a   1.000
_cell.length_b   1.000
_cell.length_c   1.000
_cell.angle_alpha   90.00
_cell.angle_beta   90.00
_cell.angle_gamma   90.00
#
_symmetry.space_group_name_H-M   'P 1'
#
loop_
_entity.id
_entity.type
_entity.pdbx_description
1 polymer ?
#
loop_
_entity_poly.entity_id
_entity_poly.type
_entity_poly.pdbx_seq_one_letter_code
_entity_poly.pdbx_strand_id
1 'polypeptide(L)'
;MCGAPVAAFGLAEIDRAGVLRAALGARPGEVWLLRPDAHVAAVLPGADPAAVGAAVRAVLGRGGAVAGGSPVREGQVSLASPREETGDGVLPASG
;
A
#
# COMPACT_ATOMS: atom_id res chain seq x y z
N MET A 1 8.43 10.34 28.35
CA MET A 1 8.26 10.38 26.88
C MET A 1 7.96 8.97 26.38
N CYS A 2 6.69 8.58 26.20
CA CYS A 2 6.39 7.28 25.60
C CYS A 2 6.35 7.45 24.07
N GLY A 3 7.33 6.85 23.39
CA GLY A 3 7.29 6.67 21.95
C GLY A 3 6.19 5.68 21.56
N ALA A 4 5.65 5.81 20.35
CA ALA A 4 4.77 4.78 19.80
C ALA A 4 5.65 3.57 19.38
N PRO A 5 5.19 2.33 19.64
CA PRO A 5 5.88 1.16 19.12
C PRO A 5 5.87 1.21 17.59
N VAL A 6 7.05 1.08 16.98
CA VAL A 6 7.24 1.11 15.54
C VAL A 6 8.09 -0.08 15.13
N ALA A 7 7.72 -0.71 14.02
CA ALA A 7 8.50 -1.73 13.34
C ALA A 7 8.69 -1.32 11.88
N ALA A 8 9.88 -1.56 11.34
CA ALA A 8 10.22 -1.28 9.95
C ALA A 8 10.69 -2.58 9.29
N PHE A 9 10.16 -2.85 8.11
CA PHE A 9 10.46 -4.04 7.33
C PHE A 9 10.75 -3.65 5.88
N GLY A 10 11.73 -4.30 5.26
CA GLY A 10 11.91 -4.18 3.81
C GLY A 10 10.74 -4.85 3.10
N LEU A 11 10.13 -4.19 2.10
CA LEU A 11 9.00 -4.78 1.38
C LEU A 11 9.37 -6.13 0.76
N ALA A 12 10.59 -6.27 0.22
CA ALA A 12 11.08 -7.53 -0.33
C ALA A 12 11.23 -8.67 0.70
N GLU A 13 11.36 -8.34 1.98
CA GLU A 13 11.51 -9.33 3.05
C GLU A 13 10.16 -9.94 3.43
N ILE A 14 9.11 -9.10 3.47
CA ILE A 14 7.75 -9.48 3.86
C ILE A 14 6.88 -9.93 2.68
N ASP A 15 7.17 -9.43 1.48
CA ASP A 15 6.41 -9.69 0.25
C ASP A 15 7.21 -10.55 -0.74
N ARG A 16 7.60 -11.77 -0.31
CA ARG A 16 8.37 -12.69 -1.17
C ARG A 16 7.62 -13.11 -2.43
N ALA A 17 6.29 -13.14 -2.37
CA ALA A 17 5.44 -13.52 -3.49
C ALA A 17 5.07 -12.33 -4.41
N GLY A 18 5.43 -11.09 -4.04
CA GLY A 18 5.09 -9.90 -4.82
C GLY A 18 3.60 -9.51 -4.77
N VAL A 19 2.81 -10.13 -3.88
CA VAL A 19 1.37 -9.93 -3.76
C VAL A 19 1.07 -8.53 -3.23
N LEU A 20 1.80 -8.11 -2.20
CA LEU A 20 1.61 -6.79 -1.59
C LEU A 20 2.02 -5.68 -2.56
N ARG A 21 3.14 -5.86 -3.26
CA ARG A 21 3.61 -4.94 -4.30
C ARG A 21 2.59 -4.79 -5.42
N ALA A 22 2.01 -5.89 -5.89
CA ALA A 22 1.00 -5.86 -6.94
C ALA A 22 -0.31 -5.21 -6.47
N ALA A 23 -0.80 -5.61 -5.29
CA ALA A 23 -2.07 -5.12 -4.75
C ALA A 23 -2.03 -3.63 -4.42
N LEU A 24 -0.92 -3.14 -3.87
CA LEU A 24 -0.75 -1.74 -3.46
C LEU A 24 -0.14 -0.86 -4.56
N GLY A 25 0.30 -1.44 -5.68
CA GLY A 25 1.03 -0.72 -6.72
C GLY A 25 2.36 -0.13 -6.21
N ALA A 26 2.97 -0.77 -5.20
CA ALA A 26 4.14 -0.23 -4.50
C ALA A 26 5.33 -0.04 -5.44
N ARG A 27 5.90 1.16 -5.42
CA ARG A 27 7.04 1.52 -6.25
C ARG A 27 8.35 1.43 -5.46
N PRO A 28 9.47 1.09 -6.12
CA PRO A 28 10.78 1.16 -5.49
C PRO A 28 11.03 2.55 -4.90
N GLY A 29 11.53 2.59 -3.66
CA GLY A 29 11.82 3.83 -2.96
C GLY A 29 10.64 4.45 -2.22
N GLU A 30 9.46 3.82 -2.19
CA GLU A 30 8.35 4.29 -1.36
C GLU A 30 8.43 3.74 0.07
N VAL A 31 8.00 4.55 1.04
CA VAL A 31 7.81 4.13 2.42
C VAL A 31 6.32 4.18 2.76
N TRP A 32 5.82 3.08 3.29
CA TRP A 32 4.41 2.90 3.64
C TRP A 32 4.28 2.88 5.16
N LEU A 33 3.48 3.79 5.69
CA LEU A 33 3.15 3.83 7.11
C LEU A 33 1.81 3.12 7.33
N LEU A 34 1.84 1.99 8.02
CA LEU A 34 0.65 1.23 8.37
C LEU A 34 0.29 1.42 9.84
N ARG A 35 -1.00 1.55 10.10
CA ARG A 35 -1.58 1.45 11.45
C ARG A 35 -1.73 -0.02 11.87
N PRO A 36 -1.83 -0.30 13.18
CA PRO A 36 -1.98 -1.67 13.68
C PRO A 36 -3.27 -2.37 13.21
N ASP A 37 -4.26 -1.62 12.70
CA ASP A 37 -5.48 -2.11 12.06
C ASP A 37 -5.32 -2.33 10.54
N ALA A 38 -4.07 -2.47 10.07
CA ALA A 38 -3.69 -2.67 8.68
C ALA A 38 -4.07 -1.52 7.71
N HIS A 39 -4.48 -0.36 8.21
CA HIS A 39 -4.77 0.79 7.36
C HIS A 39 -3.49 1.51 6.93
N VAL A 40 -3.41 1.84 5.64
CA VAL A 40 -2.37 2.71 5.09
C VAL A 40 -2.64 4.14 5.54
N ALA A 41 -1.79 4.66 6.41
CA ALA A 41 -1.93 6.00 6.96
C ALA A 41 -1.16 7.06 6.17
N ALA A 42 -0.03 6.66 5.54
CA ALA A 42 0.73 7.52 4.65
C ALA A 42 1.57 6.69 3.67
N VAL A 43 1.82 7.27 2.49
CA VAL A 43 2.82 6.79 1.52
C VAL A 43 3.77 7.95 1.26
N LEU A 44 5.07 7.73 1.50
CA LEU A 44 6.11 8.75 1.37
C LEU A 44 7.04 8.41 0.21
N PRO A 45 7.44 9.41 -0.60
CA PRO A 45 8.49 9.25 -1.59
C PRO A 45 9.85 9.26 -0.87
N GLY A 46 10.44 8.08 -0.67
CA GLY A 46 11.76 7.94 -0.05
C GLY A 46 11.73 7.72 1.47
N ALA A 47 12.85 7.19 1.97
CA ALA A 47 13.07 6.91 3.39
C ALA A 47 13.66 8.10 4.16
N ASP A 48 13.26 9.33 3.84
CA ASP A 48 13.68 10.51 4.60
C ASP A 48 13.19 10.41 6.06
N PRO A 49 14.08 10.30 7.06
CA PRO A 49 13.69 10.15 8.46
C PRO A 49 12.85 11.32 8.98
N ALA A 50 13.10 12.54 8.48
CA ALA A 50 12.35 13.72 8.90
C ALA A 50 10.89 13.66 8.42
N ALA A 51 10.69 13.31 7.14
CA ALA A 51 9.37 13.11 6.57
C ALA A 51 8.61 11.96 7.26
N VAL A 52 9.27 10.84 7.55
CA VAL A 52 8.68 9.72 8.29
C VAL A 52 8.26 10.15 9.70
N GLY A 53 9.13 10.85 10.44
CA GLY A 53 8.81 11.36 11.77
C GLY A 53 7.68 12.39 11.78
N ALA A 54 7.55 13.18 10.71
CA ALA A 54 6.44 14.10 10.51
C ALA A 54 5.11 13.33 10.27
N ALA A 55 5.13 12.31 9.40
CA ALA A 55 3.96 11.48 9.14
C ALA A 55 3.49 10.72 10.40
N VAL A 56 4.41 10.14 11.17
CA VAL A 56 4.06 9.47 12.44
C VAL A 56 3.41 10.45 13.43
N ARG A 57 3.94 11.68 13.56
CA ARG A 57 3.32 12.70 14.41
C ARG A 57 1.93 13.08 13.91
N ALA A 58 1.74 13.24 12.61
CA ALA A 58 0.42 13.54 12.04
C ALA A 58 -0.59 12.41 12.33
N VAL A 59 -0.21 11.15 12.13
CA VAL A 59 -1.06 9.98 12.41
C VAL A 59 -1.42 9.86 13.89
N LEU A 60 -0.51 10.22 14.79
CA LEU A 60 -0.77 10.24 16.24
C LEU A 60 -1.56 11.47 16.71
N GLY A 61 -1.95 12.38 15.80
CA GLY A 61 -2.60 13.65 16.17
C GLY A 61 -1.67 14.63 16.90
N ARG A 62 -0.35 14.43 16.77
CA ARG A 62 0.72 15.22 17.43
C ARG A 62 1.43 16.18 16.46
N GLY A 63 0.97 16.30 15.22
CA GLY A 63 1.56 17.15 14.19
C GLY A 63 0.62 18.29 13.80
N GLY A 64 1.10 19.54 13.88
CA GLY A 64 0.53 20.66 13.15
C GLY A 64 0.82 20.52 11.65
N ALA A 65 -0.05 21.11 10.81
CA ALA A 65 -0.09 20.95 9.36
C ALA A 65 1.30 20.85 8.69
N VAL A 66 1.58 19.70 8.08
CA VAL A 66 2.79 19.51 7.27
C VAL A 66 2.45 19.74 5.79
N ALA A 67 3.01 20.80 5.23
CA ALA A 67 3.01 21.01 3.79
C ALA A 67 3.92 19.96 3.13
N GLY A 68 3.33 18.94 2.48
CA GLY A 68 4.10 18.05 1.60
C GLY A 68 3.75 16.57 1.61
N GLY A 69 2.92 16.09 2.54
CA GLY A 69 2.35 14.74 2.45
C GLY A 69 1.08 14.78 1.61
N SER A 70 1.16 14.42 0.33
CA SER A 70 -0.04 14.30 -0.49
C SER A 70 -0.99 13.28 0.17
N PRO A 71 -2.25 13.65 0.49
CA PRO A 71 -3.19 12.66 1.00
C PRO A 71 -3.33 11.56 -0.05
N VAL A 72 -3.33 10.32 0.45
CA VAL A 72 -3.54 9.04 -0.24
C VAL A 72 -4.02 9.23 -1.69
N ARG A 73 -3.26 8.74 -2.68
CA ARG A 73 -3.75 8.65 -4.07
C ARG A 73 -5.06 7.86 -4.04
N GLU A 74 -6.16 8.58 -4.17
CA GLU A 74 -7.51 8.02 -4.19
C GLU A 74 -7.65 7.22 -5.49
N GLY A 75 -7.80 5.90 -5.35
CA GLY A 75 -8.06 5.00 -6.47
C GLY A 75 -7.04 3.88 -6.60
N GLN A 76 -7.17 2.82 -5.79
CA GLN A 76 -6.88 1.44 -6.18
C GLN A 76 -7.28 0.47 -5.05
N VAL A 77 -8.57 0.17 -4.97
CA VAL A 77 -9.03 -1.16 -4.52
C VAL A 77 -9.95 -1.67 -5.62
N SER A 78 -9.36 -2.23 -6.67
CA SER A 78 -10.08 -3.13 -7.57
C SER A 78 -9.71 -4.54 -7.13
N LEU A 79 -10.55 -5.11 -6.27
CA LEU A 79 -10.56 -6.55 -6.03
C LEU A 79 -11.03 -7.19 -7.35
N ALA A 80 -10.09 -7.42 -8.26
CA ALA A 80 -10.36 -8.23 -9.43
C ALA A 80 -10.67 -9.65 -8.94
N SER A 81 -11.94 -10.03 -9.01
CA SER A 81 -12.41 -11.41 -8.82
C SER A 81 -11.55 -12.38 -9.64
N PRO A 82 -11.33 -13.62 -9.17
CA PRO A 82 -10.65 -14.63 -9.96
C PRO A 82 -11.46 -14.87 -11.24
N ARG A 83 -10.78 -14.86 -12.38
CA ARG A 83 -11.33 -15.37 -13.65
C ARG A 83 -11.78 -16.82 -13.43
N GLU A 84 -13.08 -17.09 -13.54
CA GLU A 84 -13.52 -18.43 -13.95
C GLU A 84 -13.37 -18.53 -15.47
N GLU A 85 -12.31 -19.24 -15.86
CA GLU A 85 -12.17 -19.85 -17.17
C GLU A 85 -13.20 -20.98 -17.26
N THR A 86 -14.21 -20.82 -18.10
CA THR A 86 -14.99 -21.94 -18.64
C THR A 86 -14.90 -21.83 -20.15
N GLY A 87 -13.94 -22.58 -20.71
CA GLY A 87 -13.93 -22.89 -22.13
C GLY A 87 -14.85 -24.08 -22.39
N ASP A 88 -15.80 -23.91 -23.30
CA ASP A 88 -16.48 -24.94 -24.10
C ASP A 88 -17.44 -24.17 -25.03
N GLY A 89 -17.57 -24.31 -26.35
CA GLY A 89 -17.01 -25.18 -27.36
C GLY A 89 -17.67 -24.73 -28.66
N VAL A 90 -16.90 -24.47 -29.72
CA VAL A 90 -17.46 -24.18 -31.05
C VAL A 90 -18.01 -25.49 -31.62
N LEU A 91 -19.31 -25.54 -31.90
CA LEU A 91 -19.89 -26.55 -32.78
C LEU A 91 -20.08 -25.94 -34.18
N PRO A 92 -19.59 -26.58 -35.26
CA PRO A 92 -19.90 -26.14 -36.62
C PRO A 92 -21.32 -26.57 -37.00
N ALA A 93 -22.16 -25.64 -37.43
CA ALA A 93 -23.39 -25.98 -38.15
C ALA A 93 -23.03 -26.35 -39.59
N SER A 94 -23.20 -27.63 -39.93
CA SER A 94 -23.32 -28.11 -41.31
C SER A 94 -24.81 -28.18 -41.67
N GLY A 95 -25.20 -27.74 -42.86
CA GLY A 95 -26.57 -27.88 -43.38
C GLY A 95 -27.00 -26.72 -44.25
#